data_AF-A0A8B8HQN0-F1
#
_entry.id   AF-A0A8B8HQN0-F1
#
_cell.length_a   1.000
_cell.length_b   1.000
_cell.length_c   1.000
_cell.angle_alpha   90.00
_cell.angle_beta   90.00
_cell.angle_gamma   90.00
#
_symmetry.space_group_name_H-M   'P 1'
#
loop_
_entity.id
_entity.type
_entity.pdbx_description
1 polymer ?
#
loop_
_entity_poly.entity_id
_entity_poly.type
_entity_poly.pdbx_seq_one_letter_code
_entity_poly.pdbx_strand_id
1 'polypeptide(L)'
;MRRAFCAFTVLFQEQKLPVPGMAKLVSDFKEWKFQSPPNYAELPIDENPEYNVPVAVKNAVFSKVPTEPLKGKLHLVCASDEALSDIFDLDPKVSESEDFINFVAGIYAPEGTMSVSHRYGGYQFGFWADQLGDGRAHILGEYVNSKGESWQPQLKGSGETPYSRFGDGRAVLRSSIREMVASEACYYLGIPTTRAGALVVSDEHKVWRDKTYSGMSRQERAAVVLRVAPAWYRIGSFEILQKRNEPKLAKTLADFIIKHHFPNIDLNNEDRYVELYSEVAHRNLDMVATWQGIGFVHGVLNTDNISLLGLTIDYGPYGFIDHYYKQYVPNSSDDMGRYAFNRQPEIILWNLEKFAVALEPILTDSNKEKIKDVFKTLDGYLKDRILKTYLAKFGLETIQEGDVSLVKEFLQLMQETSADFTCTFRQLAEVNKEVLLNKDILGKKWSLAKISKAGGWQKWVETYRARLLKENVGNEERRTRMLKVNPLYVPRNWILQEAIADAEKNDFYKVRLLLKIFRKPYEINEEAEKLGYSAQPPSWSFGLKLSCSS
;
A
#
# COMPACT_ATOMS: atom_id res chain seq x y z
N MET A 1 9.65 18.82 1.44
CA MET A 1 8.72 17.75 1.04
C MET A 1 7.67 18.28 0.07
N ARG A 2 7.96 18.26 -1.24
CA ARG A 2 7.02 18.64 -2.29
C ARG A 2 6.20 17.41 -2.67
N ARG A 3 4.91 17.43 -2.29
CA ARG A 3 3.79 16.67 -2.89
C ARG A 3 4.11 15.24 -3.37
N ALA A 4 3.92 14.24 -2.50
CA ALA A 4 3.61 12.88 -2.93
C ALA A 4 2.18 12.88 -3.49
N PHE A 5 2.06 13.25 -4.76
CA PHE A 5 0.77 13.28 -5.44
C PHE A 5 0.37 11.87 -5.86
N CYS A 6 -0.79 11.45 -5.38
CA CYS A 6 -1.58 10.39 -5.97
C CYS A 6 -1.71 10.61 -7.49
N ALA A 7 -1.44 9.59 -8.31
CA ALA A 7 -1.48 9.71 -9.78
C ALA A 7 -2.86 10.13 -10.32
N PHE A 8 -3.92 9.96 -9.52
CA PHE A 8 -5.28 10.41 -9.86
C PHE A 8 -5.59 11.88 -9.52
N THR A 9 -4.68 12.61 -8.88
CA THR A 9 -4.79 14.07 -8.68
C THR A 9 -3.77 14.89 -9.48
N VAL A 10 -2.93 14.26 -10.31
CA VAL A 10 -1.99 14.95 -11.22
C VAL A 10 -2.57 14.99 -12.64
N LEU A 11 -3.70 15.65 -12.79
CA LEU A 11 -4.09 16.26 -14.05
C LEU A 11 -4.20 17.75 -13.74
N PHE A 12 -3.45 18.58 -14.47
CA PHE A 12 -3.19 20.02 -14.28
C PHE A 12 -2.00 20.39 -13.36
N GLN A 13 -0.78 20.21 -13.89
CA GLN A 13 0.22 21.30 -14.10
C GLN A 13 1.57 20.68 -14.49
N GLU A 14 1.94 20.81 -15.76
CA GLU A 14 3.34 20.66 -16.19
C GLU A 14 4.14 21.85 -15.65
N GLN A 15 4.72 21.70 -14.45
CA GLN A 15 5.86 22.52 -14.05
C GLN A 15 7.12 21.68 -14.16
N LYS A 16 7.91 21.95 -15.19
CA LYS A 16 9.31 21.51 -15.30
C LYS A 16 10.05 21.98 -14.05
N LEU A 17 10.28 21.06 -13.11
CA LEU A 17 11.20 21.29 -12.00
C LEU A 17 12.63 21.09 -12.49
N PRO A 18 13.59 21.88 -12.00
CA PRO A 18 14.99 21.75 -12.37
C PRO A 18 15.51 20.38 -11.90
N VAL A 19 16.19 19.67 -12.80
CA VAL A 19 16.90 18.42 -12.49
C VAL A 19 18.01 18.79 -11.50
N PRO A 20 17.95 18.37 -10.22
CA PRO A 20 19.10 18.47 -9.34
C PRO A 20 20.20 17.59 -9.94
N GLY A 21 21.46 18.04 -9.94
CA GLY A 21 22.57 17.19 -10.39
C GLY A 21 22.49 15.82 -9.71
N MET A 22 22.65 14.72 -10.47
CA MET A 22 22.58 13.37 -9.93
C MET A 22 23.41 13.30 -8.65
N ALA A 23 22.74 13.05 -7.52
CA ALA A 23 23.43 12.80 -6.28
C ALA A 23 24.42 11.65 -6.50
N LYS A 24 25.63 11.81 -5.97
CA LYS A 24 26.64 10.74 -6.05
C LYS A 24 26.13 9.58 -5.21
N LEU A 25 25.76 8.49 -5.88
CA LEU A 25 25.33 7.26 -5.20
C LEU A 25 26.50 6.65 -4.42
N VAL A 26 26.21 6.22 -3.20
CA VAL A 26 27.13 5.49 -2.33
C VAL A 26 27.27 4.07 -2.86
N SER A 27 28.51 3.64 -3.10
CA SER A 27 28.82 2.32 -3.69
C SER A 27 29.49 1.35 -2.71
N ASP A 28 29.96 1.84 -1.56
CA ASP A 28 30.37 1.04 -0.42
C ASP A 28 29.34 1.21 0.70
N PHE A 29 28.65 0.13 1.06
CA PHE A 29 27.60 0.18 2.07
C PHE A 29 28.11 0.63 3.45
N LYS A 30 29.39 0.45 3.75
CA LYS A 30 29.96 0.87 5.05
C LYS A 30 30.03 2.38 5.22
N GLU A 31 29.98 3.14 4.13
CA GLU A 31 29.91 4.61 4.17
C GLU A 31 28.48 5.12 4.42
N TRP A 32 27.48 4.24 4.26
CA TRP A 32 26.08 4.56 4.47
C TRP A 32 25.75 4.55 5.96
N LYS A 33 25.11 5.63 6.44
CA LYS A 33 24.83 5.83 7.86
C LYS A 33 23.50 6.51 8.10
N PHE A 34 22.92 6.25 9.25
CA PHE A 34 21.72 6.90 9.73
C PHE A 34 22.02 8.30 10.28
N GLN A 35 21.01 9.16 10.25
CA GLN A 35 20.96 10.35 11.08
C GLN A 35 21.06 9.92 12.55
N SER A 36 21.94 10.58 13.32
CA SER A 36 22.12 10.33 14.75
C SER A 36 22.09 11.66 15.52
N PRO A 37 21.14 11.86 16.45
CA PRO A 37 20.00 10.98 16.73
C PRO A 37 18.93 11.03 15.63
N PRO A 38 18.13 9.97 15.44
CA PRO A 38 16.92 10.03 14.62
C PRO A 38 15.87 10.93 15.28
N ASN A 39 14.98 11.54 14.51
CA ASN A 39 13.94 12.45 14.98
C ASN A 39 13.05 11.79 16.04
N TYR A 40 12.70 10.51 15.89
CA TYR A 40 11.85 9.80 16.85
C TYR A 40 12.51 9.61 18.23
N ALA A 41 13.81 9.89 18.39
CA ALA A 41 14.44 9.94 19.71
C ALA A 41 13.92 11.10 20.59
N GLU A 42 13.20 12.07 20.01
CA GLU A 42 12.47 13.11 20.75
C GLU A 42 11.24 12.55 21.51
N LEU A 43 10.74 11.38 21.10
CA LEU A 43 9.55 10.76 21.70
C LEU A 43 9.94 9.83 22.86
N PRO A 44 9.07 9.62 23.86
CA PRO A 44 9.34 8.67 24.92
C PRO A 44 9.58 7.24 24.40
N ILE A 45 10.77 6.71 24.68
CA ILE A 45 11.21 5.35 24.36
C ILE A 45 11.34 4.56 25.66
N ASP A 46 10.69 3.40 25.70
CA ASP A 46 10.86 2.39 26.74
C ASP A 46 12.13 1.58 26.45
N GLU A 47 13.10 1.58 27.37
CA GLU A 47 14.40 0.92 27.15
C GLU A 47 14.33 -0.62 27.16
N ASN A 48 13.20 -1.18 27.60
CA ASN A 48 12.90 -2.60 27.80
C ASN A 48 14.09 -3.58 27.66
N PRO A 49 14.81 -3.89 28.77
CA PRO A 49 15.92 -4.84 28.72
C PRO A 49 15.49 -6.29 28.42
N GLU A 50 14.22 -6.64 28.65
CA GLU A 50 13.64 -7.98 28.41
C GLU A 50 12.74 -7.95 27.16
N TYR A 51 13.32 -7.55 26.03
CA TYR A 51 12.58 -7.29 24.79
C TYR A 51 11.81 -8.49 24.20
N ASN A 52 12.19 -9.72 24.56
CA ASN A 52 11.56 -10.96 24.10
C ASN A 52 10.41 -11.43 24.98
N VAL A 53 10.05 -10.68 26.02
CA VAL A 53 8.88 -10.96 26.86
C VAL A 53 7.74 -10.02 26.45
N PRO A 54 6.61 -10.54 25.95
CA PRO A 54 5.46 -9.71 25.64
C PRO A 54 4.94 -8.98 26.87
N VAL A 55 4.88 -7.66 26.83
CA VAL A 55 4.48 -6.82 27.97
C VAL A 55 3.53 -5.69 27.57
N ALA A 56 2.63 -5.33 28.49
CA ALA A 56 1.75 -4.18 28.34
C ALA A 56 2.49 -2.86 28.62
N VAL A 57 3.31 -2.42 27.66
CA VAL A 57 4.04 -1.14 27.68
C VAL A 57 3.09 0.06 27.94
N LYS A 58 3.54 1.03 28.72
CA LYS A 58 2.79 2.26 29.05
C LYS A 58 3.70 3.47 29.01
N ASN A 59 3.11 4.66 28.80
CA ASN A 59 3.82 5.94 28.83
C ASN A 59 4.99 6.07 27.84
N ALA A 60 5.02 5.25 26.79
CA ALA A 60 6.01 5.28 25.73
C ALA A 60 5.35 5.16 24.35
N VAL A 61 6.00 5.71 23.32
CA VAL A 61 5.60 5.52 21.90
C VAL A 61 6.31 4.33 21.30
N PHE A 62 7.58 4.14 21.66
CA PHE A 62 8.40 3.04 21.16
C PHE A 62 8.99 2.25 22.32
N SER A 63 9.33 0.98 22.07
CA SER A 63 10.30 0.26 22.88
C SER A 63 11.58 0.06 22.09
N LYS A 64 12.72 0.31 22.72
CA LYS A 64 14.03 -0.04 22.19
C LYS A 64 14.15 -1.56 22.14
N VAL A 65 14.56 -2.09 21.00
CA VAL A 65 14.65 -3.54 20.80
C VAL A 65 15.71 -3.85 19.75
N PRO A 66 16.70 -4.71 20.03
CA PRO A 66 17.64 -5.16 19.01
C PRO A 66 16.94 -6.08 18.00
N THR A 67 17.46 -6.15 16.79
CA THR A 67 17.03 -7.17 15.83
C THR A 67 17.56 -8.54 16.26
N GLU A 68 16.79 -9.58 15.99
CA GLU A 68 17.28 -10.95 16.00
C GLU A 68 17.59 -11.39 14.56
N PRO A 69 18.86 -11.57 14.18
CA PRO A 69 19.20 -11.83 12.80
C PRO A 69 18.65 -13.15 12.25
N LEU A 70 18.53 -13.23 10.92
CA LEU A 70 18.39 -14.53 10.25
C LEU A 70 19.64 -15.38 10.47
N LYS A 71 19.47 -16.71 10.50
CA LYS A 71 20.53 -17.70 10.74
C LYS A 71 20.81 -18.50 9.48
N GLY A 72 22.00 -19.10 9.38
CA GLY A 72 22.36 -19.99 8.27
C GLY A 72 22.66 -19.27 6.95
N LYS A 73 22.64 -20.00 5.84
CA LYS A 73 22.94 -19.45 4.52
C LYS A 73 21.85 -18.47 4.03
N LEU A 74 22.27 -17.25 3.74
CA LEU A 74 21.41 -16.15 3.29
C LEU A 74 21.43 -16.01 1.77
N HIS A 75 20.28 -15.61 1.21
CA HIS A 75 20.14 -15.28 -0.20
C HIS A 75 19.39 -13.97 -0.38
N LEU A 76 19.91 -13.09 -1.24
CA LEU A 76 19.15 -11.97 -1.77
C LEU A 76 18.13 -12.50 -2.79
N VAL A 77 16.85 -12.42 -2.43
CA VAL A 77 15.76 -12.75 -3.36
C VAL A 77 15.69 -11.68 -4.44
N CYS A 78 15.56 -10.42 -4.03
CA CYS A 78 15.50 -9.26 -4.91
C CYS A 78 15.72 -7.95 -4.15
N ALA A 79 15.99 -6.87 -4.90
CA ALA A 79 16.04 -5.50 -4.41
C ALA A 79 15.32 -4.57 -5.39
N SER A 80 14.84 -3.43 -4.89
CA SER A 80 14.26 -2.37 -5.71
C SER A 80 15.32 -1.32 -6.00
N ASP A 81 15.82 -1.28 -7.24
CA ASP A 81 16.85 -0.33 -7.66
C ASP A 81 16.43 1.11 -7.33
N GLU A 82 15.18 1.48 -7.59
CA GLU A 82 14.71 2.85 -7.36
C GLU A 82 14.53 3.17 -5.87
N ALA A 83 14.19 2.19 -5.04
CA ALA A 83 14.23 2.41 -3.59
C ALA A 83 15.68 2.60 -3.10
N LEU A 84 16.64 1.85 -3.63
CA LEU A 84 18.04 2.02 -3.28
C LEU A 84 18.59 3.37 -3.76
N SER A 85 18.38 3.72 -5.03
CA SER A 85 18.92 4.95 -5.62
C SER A 85 18.19 6.21 -5.16
N ASP A 86 16.85 6.20 -5.16
CA ASP A 86 16.09 7.45 -5.02
C ASP A 86 15.76 7.80 -3.57
N ILE A 87 15.76 6.79 -2.68
CA ILE A 87 15.48 6.93 -1.26
C ILE A 87 16.76 6.81 -0.43
N PHE A 88 17.62 5.83 -0.71
CA PHE A 88 18.82 5.58 0.11
C PHE A 88 20.12 6.17 -0.47
N ASP A 89 20.06 6.80 -1.65
CA ASP A 89 21.24 7.25 -2.40
C ASP A 89 22.30 6.16 -2.55
N LEU A 90 21.89 4.89 -2.65
CA LEU A 90 22.75 3.73 -2.83
C LEU A 90 22.83 3.36 -4.31
N ASP A 91 24.01 2.99 -4.80
CA ASP A 91 24.13 2.31 -6.09
C ASP A 91 23.40 0.96 -6.00
N PRO A 92 22.46 0.62 -6.90
CA PRO A 92 21.74 -0.65 -6.85
C PRO A 92 22.65 -1.89 -6.75
N LYS A 93 23.89 -1.84 -7.25
CA LYS A 93 24.87 -2.93 -7.13
C LYS A 93 25.27 -3.23 -5.68
N VAL A 94 25.12 -2.27 -4.77
CA VAL A 94 25.37 -2.46 -3.33
C VAL A 94 24.49 -3.57 -2.77
N SER A 95 23.32 -3.82 -3.36
CA SER A 95 22.41 -4.87 -2.90
C SER A 95 23.02 -6.27 -2.91
N GLU A 96 24.01 -6.51 -3.77
CA GLU A 96 24.71 -7.79 -3.89
C GLU A 96 25.89 -7.94 -2.92
N SER A 97 26.26 -6.87 -2.20
CA SER A 97 27.32 -6.92 -1.21
C SER A 97 26.91 -7.71 0.03
N GLU A 98 27.90 -8.37 0.65
CA GLU A 98 27.68 -9.12 1.89
C GLU A 98 27.19 -8.21 3.03
N ASP A 99 27.73 -6.99 3.14
CA ASP A 99 27.34 -6.03 4.18
C ASP A 99 25.87 -5.59 4.05
N PHE A 100 25.38 -5.36 2.83
CA PHE A 100 23.98 -5.02 2.60
C PHE A 100 23.04 -6.21 2.89
N ILE A 101 23.40 -7.42 2.46
CA ILE A 101 22.63 -8.62 2.77
C ILE A 101 22.58 -8.86 4.29
N ASN A 102 23.72 -8.69 4.97
CA ASN A 102 23.82 -8.78 6.42
C ASN A 102 22.99 -7.70 7.13
N PHE A 103 22.93 -6.49 6.60
CA PHE A 103 22.04 -5.44 7.10
C PHE A 103 20.57 -5.82 7.01
N VAL A 104 20.11 -6.24 5.83
CA VAL A 104 18.71 -6.65 5.64
C VAL A 104 18.37 -7.88 6.48
N ALA A 105 19.32 -8.78 6.68
CA ALA A 105 19.17 -9.95 7.55
C ALA A 105 19.18 -9.61 9.06
N GLY A 106 19.43 -8.35 9.44
CA GLY A 106 19.51 -7.89 10.82
C GLY A 106 20.83 -8.21 11.53
N ILE A 107 21.87 -8.63 10.81
CA ILE A 107 23.21 -8.99 11.33
C ILE A 107 24.07 -7.74 11.49
N TYR A 108 24.07 -6.85 10.49
CA TYR A 108 24.90 -5.65 10.48
C TYR A 108 24.05 -4.41 10.79
N ALA A 109 24.54 -3.57 11.70
CA ALA A 109 23.94 -2.31 12.09
C ALA A 109 24.84 -1.15 11.63
N PRO A 110 24.43 -0.37 10.61
CA PRO A 110 25.13 0.84 10.20
C PRO A 110 25.31 1.85 11.33
N GLU A 111 26.28 2.75 11.18
CA GLU A 111 26.48 3.84 12.15
C GLU A 111 25.19 4.67 12.31
N GLY A 112 24.87 5.05 13.56
CA GLY A 112 23.66 5.81 13.89
C GLY A 112 22.39 4.96 14.09
N THR A 113 22.47 3.63 13.94
CA THR A 113 21.34 2.73 14.21
C THR A 113 20.79 2.91 15.63
N MET A 114 19.48 3.09 15.73
CA MET A 114 18.72 3.12 16.98
C MET A 114 17.43 2.31 16.80
N SER A 115 17.55 1.00 16.98
CA SER A 115 16.47 0.06 16.70
C SER A 115 15.33 0.15 17.73
N VAL A 116 14.11 0.36 17.24
CA VAL A 116 12.90 0.46 18.04
C VAL A 116 11.71 -0.28 17.40
N SER A 117 10.72 -0.62 18.21
CA SER A 117 9.43 -1.15 17.79
C SER A 117 8.31 -0.24 18.28
N HIS A 118 7.33 0.04 17.42
CA HIS A 118 6.26 0.99 17.70
C HIS A 118 5.15 0.35 18.53
N ARG A 119 4.76 1.01 19.63
CA ARG A 119 3.55 0.69 20.39
C ARG A 119 2.33 1.30 19.72
N TYR A 120 1.32 0.49 19.47
CA TYR A 120 0.00 0.96 19.05
C TYR A 120 -1.08 -0.02 19.52
N GLY A 121 -2.33 0.37 19.40
CA GLY A 121 -3.50 -0.50 19.57
C GLY A 121 -4.31 -0.49 18.29
N GLY A 122 -5.52 -1.03 18.32
CA GLY A 122 -6.38 -0.97 17.14
C GLY A 122 -7.72 -1.65 17.31
N TYR A 123 -8.68 -1.25 16.48
CA TYR A 123 -9.90 -1.99 16.24
C TYR A 123 -9.69 -2.99 15.12
N GLN A 124 -9.67 -4.28 15.47
CA GLN A 124 -9.58 -5.38 14.52
C GLN A 124 -10.98 -5.91 14.21
N PHE A 125 -11.36 -5.89 12.93
CA PHE A 125 -12.72 -6.27 12.48
C PHE A 125 -13.86 -5.53 13.21
N GLY A 126 -13.60 -4.31 13.70
CA GLY A 126 -14.57 -3.49 14.44
C GLY A 126 -14.55 -3.66 15.95
N PHE A 127 -13.72 -4.57 16.49
CA PHE A 127 -13.57 -4.81 17.92
C PHE A 127 -12.23 -4.30 18.43
N TRP A 128 -12.22 -3.66 19.60
CA TRP A 128 -10.98 -3.20 20.23
C TRP A 128 -10.09 -4.40 20.60
N ALA A 129 -8.87 -4.46 20.06
CA ALA A 129 -7.93 -5.57 20.22
C ALA A 129 -6.87 -5.34 21.31
N ASP A 130 -7.08 -4.31 22.14
CA ASP A 130 -6.11 -3.82 23.13
C ASP A 130 -4.74 -3.46 22.53
N GLN A 131 -3.66 -3.67 23.27
CA GLN A 131 -2.33 -3.33 22.83
C GLN A 131 -1.84 -4.32 21.77
N LEU A 132 -1.49 -3.75 20.63
CA LEU A 132 -0.81 -4.39 19.53
C LEU A 132 0.65 -3.92 19.56
N GLY A 133 1.14 -3.35 18.48
CA GLY A 133 2.52 -2.92 18.31
C GLY A 133 3.24 -3.71 17.23
N ASP A 134 4.43 -3.25 16.90
CA ASP A 134 5.31 -3.88 15.91
C ASP A 134 5.83 -5.22 16.45
N GLY A 135 5.00 -6.27 16.39
CA GLY A 135 5.30 -7.59 16.96
C GLY A 135 6.32 -8.44 16.19
N ARG A 136 6.86 -7.91 15.09
CA ARG A 136 7.87 -8.57 14.25
C ARG A 136 8.60 -7.59 13.35
N ALA A 137 8.60 -6.31 13.72
CA ALA A 137 9.11 -5.25 12.88
C ALA A 137 9.96 -4.27 13.70
N HIS A 138 11.08 -3.84 13.12
CA HIS A 138 12.08 -3.03 13.80
C HIS A 138 12.42 -1.83 12.94
N ILE A 139 12.08 -0.63 13.41
CA ILE A 139 12.54 0.63 12.79
C ILE A 139 13.99 0.78 13.21
N LEU A 140 14.90 0.86 12.24
CA LEU A 140 16.34 0.80 12.52
C LEU A 140 16.97 2.17 12.82
N GLY A 141 16.37 3.22 12.29
CA GLY A 141 16.98 4.54 12.23
C GLY A 141 16.17 5.46 11.36
N GLU A 142 16.74 6.63 11.12
CA GLU A 142 16.23 7.59 10.16
C GLU A 142 17.33 7.97 9.18
N TYR A 143 17.04 7.86 7.89
CA TYR A 143 17.94 8.21 6.81
C TYR A 143 17.45 9.49 6.14
N VAL A 144 18.32 10.49 6.05
CA VAL A 144 18.05 11.72 5.31
C VAL A 144 18.80 11.66 3.99
N ASN A 145 18.05 11.59 2.89
CA ASN A 145 18.63 11.47 1.56
C ASN A 145 19.20 12.82 1.08
N SER A 146 19.88 12.78 -0.07
CA SER A 146 20.47 13.92 -0.76
C SER A 146 19.47 15.02 -1.14
N LYS A 147 18.17 14.70 -1.16
CA LYS A 147 17.06 15.65 -1.41
C LYS A 147 16.56 16.30 -0.11
N GLY A 148 17.13 15.94 1.04
CA GLY A 148 16.69 16.39 2.36
C GLY A 148 15.38 15.75 2.82
N GLU A 149 15.01 14.60 2.25
CA GLU A 149 13.83 13.85 2.65
C GLU A 149 14.20 12.81 3.70
N SER A 150 13.35 12.67 4.71
CA SER A 150 13.56 11.76 5.82
C SER A 150 12.80 10.46 5.62
N TRP A 151 13.47 9.34 5.87
CA TRP A 151 12.94 7.99 5.66
C TRP A 151 13.31 7.06 6.83
N GLN A 152 12.37 6.21 7.23
CA GLN A 152 12.53 5.25 8.32
C GLN A 152 12.56 3.81 7.76
N PRO A 153 13.75 3.22 7.61
CA PRO A 153 13.90 1.80 7.30
C PRO A 153 13.35 0.93 8.41
N GLN A 154 12.56 -0.09 8.04
CA GLN A 154 12.00 -1.06 8.95
C GLN A 154 12.25 -2.48 8.44
N LEU A 155 12.85 -3.33 9.27
CA LEU A 155 12.99 -4.76 8.98
C LEU A 155 11.78 -5.51 9.51
N LYS A 156 11.04 -6.22 8.65
CA LYS A 156 9.90 -7.06 9.05
C LYS A 156 10.27 -8.53 8.93
N GLY A 157 10.10 -9.27 10.03
CA GLY A 157 10.56 -10.65 10.21
C GLY A 157 11.88 -10.79 10.97
N SER A 158 12.38 -9.70 11.55
CA SER A 158 13.71 -9.61 12.17
C SER A 158 13.72 -9.82 13.68
N GLY A 159 12.78 -10.61 14.24
CA GLY A 159 12.83 -11.03 15.65
C GLY A 159 11.59 -10.70 16.47
N GLU A 160 11.56 -11.26 17.67
CA GLU A 160 10.54 -10.96 18.67
C GLU A 160 10.73 -9.55 19.24
N THR A 161 9.63 -8.98 19.70
CA THR A 161 9.56 -7.67 20.34
C THR A 161 8.59 -7.76 21.53
N PRO A 162 8.51 -6.71 22.36
CA PRO A 162 7.54 -6.65 23.47
C PRO A 162 6.08 -6.74 22.99
N TYR A 163 5.86 -6.61 21.68
CA TYR A 163 4.57 -6.58 21.00
C TYR A 163 4.25 -7.87 20.23
N SER A 164 5.14 -8.89 20.27
CA SER A 164 4.97 -10.14 19.52
C SER A 164 3.75 -10.96 19.96
N ARG A 165 3.22 -10.72 21.16
CA ARG A 165 2.10 -11.47 21.76
C ARG A 165 2.40 -12.97 21.78
N PHE A 166 1.82 -13.73 20.86
CA PHE A 166 2.02 -15.18 20.72
C PHE A 166 2.77 -15.56 19.44
N GLY A 167 3.21 -14.58 18.66
CA GLY A 167 3.97 -14.77 17.44
C GLY A 167 5.47 -14.89 17.71
N ASP A 168 6.19 -15.52 16.79
CA ASP A 168 7.64 -15.78 16.89
C ASP A 168 8.52 -14.65 16.35
N GLY A 169 7.95 -13.48 16.07
CA GLY A 169 8.70 -12.35 15.52
C GLY A 169 9.21 -12.52 14.07
N ARG A 170 8.82 -13.61 13.38
CA ARG A 170 9.30 -13.92 12.02
C ARG A 170 8.25 -13.69 10.94
N ALA A 171 8.75 -13.56 9.72
CA ALA A 171 7.97 -13.57 8.49
C ALA A 171 8.50 -14.68 7.57
N VAL A 172 7.62 -15.25 6.74
CA VAL A 172 8.00 -16.29 5.78
C VAL A 172 8.18 -15.76 4.36
N LEU A 173 8.99 -16.47 3.56
CA LEU A 173 9.33 -16.10 2.18
C LEU A 173 8.10 -15.71 1.35
N ARG A 174 7.01 -16.50 1.39
CA ARG A 174 5.80 -16.23 0.59
C ARG A 174 5.13 -14.89 0.93
N SER A 175 5.03 -14.52 2.21
CA SER A 175 4.41 -13.24 2.61
C SER A 175 5.33 -12.09 2.28
N SER A 176 6.64 -12.27 2.47
CA SER A 176 7.64 -11.25 2.18
C SER A 176 7.77 -10.96 0.67
N ILE A 177 7.64 -11.97 -0.21
CA ILE A 177 7.54 -11.77 -1.66
C ILE A 177 6.31 -10.95 -2.02
N ARG A 178 5.15 -11.25 -1.43
CA ARG A 178 3.91 -10.51 -1.70
C ARG A 178 4.04 -9.05 -1.29
N GLU A 179 4.55 -8.78 -0.09
CA GLU A 179 4.76 -7.42 0.37
C GLU A 179 5.78 -6.67 -0.51
N MET A 180 6.93 -7.28 -0.80
CA MET A 180 7.95 -6.68 -1.69
C MET A 180 7.37 -6.29 -3.06
N VAL A 181 6.71 -7.23 -3.74
CA VAL A 181 6.19 -7.00 -5.09
C VAL A 181 5.00 -6.02 -5.06
N ALA A 182 4.10 -6.12 -4.07
CA ALA A 182 2.95 -5.24 -3.98
C ALA A 182 3.32 -3.81 -3.63
N SER A 183 4.20 -3.59 -2.66
CA SER A 183 4.69 -2.26 -2.30
C SER A 183 5.21 -1.52 -3.54
N GLU A 184 6.08 -2.16 -4.31
CA GLU A 184 6.68 -1.54 -5.50
C GLU A 184 5.67 -1.41 -6.65
N ALA A 185 4.84 -2.42 -6.90
CA ALA A 185 3.79 -2.33 -7.91
C ALA A 185 2.78 -1.21 -7.60
N CYS A 186 2.37 -1.07 -6.33
CA CYS A 186 1.48 -0.02 -5.87
C CYS A 186 2.08 1.37 -6.12
N TYR A 187 3.38 1.55 -5.88
CA TYR A 187 4.09 2.80 -6.17
C TYR A 187 4.00 3.18 -7.65
N TYR A 188 4.33 2.26 -8.56
CA TYR A 188 4.28 2.51 -10.00
C TYR A 188 2.86 2.57 -10.58
N LEU A 189 1.88 1.97 -9.91
CA LEU A 189 0.46 2.15 -10.20
C LEU A 189 -0.06 3.52 -9.72
N GLY A 190 0.74 4.29 -9.00
CA GLY A 190 0.39 5.63 -8.52
C GLY A 190 -0.42 5.65 -7.23
N ILE A 191 -0.43 4.53 -6.50
CA ILE A 191 -1.04 4.43 -5.16
C ILE A 191 -0.01 4.93 -4.14
N PRO A 192 -0.37 5.87 -3.25
CA PRO A 192 0.45 6.18 -2.09
C PRO A 192 0.69 4.93 -1.23
N THR A 193 1.97 4.59 -1.00
CA THR A 193 2.33 3.32 -0.34
C THR A 193 3.70 3.39 0.36
N THR A 194 3.90 2.53 1.35
CA THR A 194 5.24 2.13 1.80
C THR A 194 6.03 1.48 0.67
N ARG A 195 7.33 1.72 0.62
CA ARG A 195 8.23 1.11 -0.36
C ARG A 195 8.93 -0.10 0.23
N ALA A 196 9.49 -0.95 -0.63
CA ALA A 196 10.27 -2.11 -0.21
C ALA A 196 11.64 -2.10 -0.92
N GLY A 197 12.71 -2.02 -0.12
CA GLY A 197 14.08 -1.88 -0.60
C GLY A 197 14.70 -3.22 -1.01
N ALA A 198 14.52 -4.26 -0.22
CA ALA A 198 15.12 -5.57 -0.46
C ALA A 198 14.41 -6.70 0.31
N LEU A 199 14.66 -7.93 -0.15
CA LEU A 199 14.17 -9.15 0.49
C LEU A 199 15.29 -10.18 0.59
N VAL A 200 15.58 -10.62 1.81
CA VAL A 200 16.56 -11.68 2.12
C VAL A 200 15.84 -12.87 2.74
N VAL A 201 16.28 -14.08 2.36
CA VAL A 201 15.76 -15.35 2.88
C VAL A 201 16.88 -16.23 3.39
N SER A 202 16.60 -17.03 4.41
CA SER A 202 17.50 -18.09 4.90
C SER A 202 17.09 -19.47 4.37
N ASP A 203 18.06 -20.31 3.99
CA ASP A 203 17.83 -21.73 3.68
C ASP A 203 17.43 -22.56 4.92
N GLU A 204 18.04 -22.26 6.07
CA GLU A 204 18.04 -23.14 7.25
C GLU A 204 17.10 -22.64 8.36
N HIS A 205 16.90 -21.33 8.47
CA HIS A 205 16.01 -20.76 9.48
C HIS A 205 14.56 -20.98 9.06
N LYS A 206 13.91 -21.97 9.67
CA LYS A 206 12.52 -22.33 9.39
C LYS A 206 11.61 -22.01 10.56
N VAL A 207 10.38 -21.62 10.25
CA VAL A 207 9.33 -21.31 11.22
C VAL A 207 8.04 -22.06 10.88
N TRP A 208 7.26 -22.37 11.91
CA TRP A 208 5.99 -23.07 11.74
C TRP A 208 4.89 -22.11 11.33
N ARG A 209 4.18 -22.44 10.25
CA ARG A 209 3.00 -21.70 9.80
C ARG A 209 1.89 -22.64 9.38
N ASP A 210 0.68 -22.27 9.74
CA ASP A 210 -0.53 -22.81 9.13
C ASP A 210 -1.02 -21.81 8.09
N LYS A 211 -0.81 -22.15 6.81
CA LYS A 211 -1.09 -21.23 5.68
C LYS A 211 -2.59 -20.93 5.56
N THR A 212 -3.46 -21.84 5.98
CA THR A 212 -4.92 -21.77 5.74
C THR A 212 -5.74 -21.78 7.03
N TYR A 213 -5.09 -21.68 8.20
CA TYR A 213 -5.74 -21.82 9.51
C TYR A 213 -6.54 -23.14 9.64
N SER A 214 -6.00 -24.22 9.06
CA SER A 214 -6.60 -25.55 8.99
C SER A 214 -6.24 -26.48 10.16
N GLY A 215 -5.38 -26.03 11.07
CA GLY A 215 -4.67 -26.85 12.05
C GLY A 215 -3.41 -27.53 11.49
N MET A 216 -3.17 -27.48 10.17
CA MET A 216 -2.05 -28.18 9.53
C MET A 216 -0.82 -27.27 9.36
N SER A 217 -0.01 -27.19 10.41
CA SER A 217 1.23 -26.41 10.38
C SER A 217 2.33 -27.11 9.57
N ARG A 218 3.08 -26.32 8.78
CA ARG A 218 4.28 -26.76 8.07
C ARG A 218 5.44 -25.81 8.36
N GLN A 219 6.67 -26.30 8.20
CA GLN A 219 7.84 -25.44 8.24
C GLN A 219 7.96 -24.65 6.93
N GLU A 220 8.05 -23.34 7.05
CA GLU A 220 8.32 -22.41 5.97
C GLU A 220 9.64 -21.66 6.27
N ARG A 221 10.35 -21.24 5.23
CA ARG A 221 11.62 -20.50 5.38
C ARG A 221 11.38 -19.09 5.87
N ALA A 222 12.13 -18.68 6.88
CA ALA A 222 12.12 -17.32 7.40
C ALA A 222 12.79 -16.36 6.41
N ALA A 223 12.19 -15.19 6.25
CA ALA A 223 12.66 -14.13 5.38
C ALA A 223 12.46 -12.77 6.05
N VAL A 224 13.28 -11.80 5.68
CA VAL A 224 13.17 -10.41 6.13
C VAL A 224 13.00 -9.51 4.92
N VAL A 225 11.98 -8.65 4.98
CA VAL A 225 11.78 -7.57 4.00
C VAL A 225 12.22 -6.25 4.62
N LEU A 226 13.07 -5.52 3.90
CA LEU A 226 13.42 -4.14 4.20
C LEU A 226 12.31 -3.23 3.65
N ARG A 227 11.46 -2.74 4.55
CA ARG A 227 10.42 -1.77 4.23
C ARG A 227 10.95 -0.36 4.47
N VAL A 228 10.38 0.63 3.79
CA VAL A 228 10.73 2.03 4.03
C VAL A 228 9.53 2.95 3.82
N ALA A 229 9.39 3.91 4.72
CA ALA A 229 8.36 4.95 4.67
C ALA A 229 8.89 6.22 5.34
N PRO A 230 8.29 7.39 5.09
CA PRO A 230 8.65 8.60 5.82
C PRO A 230 8.37 8.48 7.32
N ALA A 231 7.31 7.74 7.68
CA ALA A 231 6.98 7.39 9.05
C ALA A 231 5.99 6.21 9.12
N TRP A 232 5.92 5.56 10.30
CA TRP A 232 5.08 4.39 10.56
C TRP A 232 3.86 4.65 11.46
N TYR A 233 3.46 5.92 11.61
CA TYR A 233 2.33 6.33 12.45
C TYR A 233 0.97 5.99 11.87
N ARG A 234 0.05 5.56 12.73
CA ARG A 234 -1.24 4.95 12.36
C ARG A 234 -2.36 5.53 13.22
N ILE A 235 -3.61 5.31 12.83
CA ILE A 235 -4.75 5.65 13.70
C ILE A 235 -4.61 4.95 15.06
N GLY A 236 -4.23 3.67 15.04
CA GLY A 236 -3.95 2.86 16.23
C GLY A 236 -2.89 3.44 17.19
N SER A 237 -1.98 4.29 16.70
CA SER A 237 -0.97 4.98 17.53
C SER A 237 -1.61 5.98 18.50
N PHE A 238 -2.74 6.58 18.13
CA PHE A 238 -3.49 7.48 19.02
C PHE A 238 -4.53 6.72 19.85
N GLU A 239 -5.14 5.69 19.28
CA GLU A 239 -6.17 4.90 19.98
C GLU A 239 -5.62 4.25 21.26
N ILE A 240 -4.38 3.74 21.25
CA ILE A 240 -3.79 3.18 22.48
C ILE A 240 -3.62 4.24 23.56
N LEU A 241 -3.22 5.45 23.20
CA LEU A 241 -3.01 6.55 24.14
C LEU A 241 -4.35 7.02 24.72
N GLN A 242 -5.39 7.08 23.89
CA GLN A 242 -6.76 7.35 24.32
C GLN A 242 -7.24 6.27 25.31
N LYS A 243 -7.06 4.99 24.98
CA LYS A 243 -7.52 3.86 25.80
C LYS A 243 -6.75 3.68 27.10
N ARG A 244 -5.50 4.14 27.15
CA ARG A 244 -4.66 4.13 28.36
C ARG A 244 -4.71 5.43 29.16
N ASN A 245 -5.53 6.40 28.74
CA ASN A 245 -5.68 7.71 29.37
C ASN A 245 -4.33 8.46 29.48
N GLU A 246 -3.61 8.55 28.36
CA GLU A 246 -2.28 9.17 28.25
C GLU A 246 -2.32 10.50 27.42
N PRO A 247 -3.12 11.52 27.79
CA PRO A 247 -3.36 12.71 26.95
C PRO A 247 -2.11 13.56 26.73
N LYS A 248 -1.20 13.63 27.71
CA LYS A 248 0.08 14.36 27.56
C LYS A 248 0.95 13.72 26.48
N LEU A 249 0.98 12.39 26.42
CA LEU A 249 1.72 11.66 25.40
C LEU A 249 1.05 11.79 24.04
N ALA A 250 -0.28 11.74 23.97
CA ALA A 250 -1.02 11.99 22.74
C ALA A 250 -0.73 13.38 22.17
N LYS A 251 -0.67 14.41 23.03
CA LYS A 251 -0.31 15.78 22.62
C LYS A 251 1.11 15.84 22.06
N THR A 252 2.06 15.24 22.79
CA THR A 252 3.47 15.18 22.38
C THR A 252 3.63 14.50 21.03
N LEU A 253 2.94 13.36 20.82
CA LEU A 253 2.95 12.64 19.56
C LEU A 253 2.31 13.45 18.42
N ALA A 254 1.18 14.12 18.66
CA ALA A 254 0.53 14.96 17.65
C ALA A 254 1.42 16.14 17.21
N ASP A 255 1.99 16.87 18.17
CA ASP A 255 2.89 18.00 17.89
C ASP A 255 4.15 17.52 17.15
N PHE A 256 4.72 16.38 17.54
CA PHE A 256 5.85 15.76 16.84
C PHE A 256 5.50 15.41 15.39
N ILE A 257 4.36 14.74 15.16
CA ILE A 257 3.92 14.35 13.83
C ILE A 257 3.68 15.58 12.95
N ILE A 258 3.07 16.64 13.49
CA ILE A 258 2.90 17.91 12.77
C ILE A 258 4.25 18.48 12.37
N LYS A 259 5.17 18.64 13.34
CA LYS A 259 6.50 19.21 13.14
C LYS A 259 7.27 18.52 12.00
N HIS A 260 7.30 17.18 12.00
CA HIS A 260 8.17 16.41 11.10
C HIS A 260 7.50 15.94 9.80
N HIS A 261 6.17 15.75 9.79
CA HIS A 261 5.46 15.12 8.67
C HIS A 261 4.33 15.97 8.07
N PHE A 262 3.90 17.03 8.76
CA PHE A 262 2.93 18.01 8.26
C PHE A 262 3.41 19.46 8.50
N PRO A 263 4.62 19.83 8.03
CA PRO A 263 5.24 21.13 8.35
C PRO A 263 4.51 22.36 7.79
N ASN A 264 3.48 22.15 6.95
CA ASN A 264 2.62 23.23 6.47
C ASN A 264 1.55 23.66 7.51
N ILE A 265 1.35 22.86 8.56
CA ILE A 265 0.46 23.18 9.67
C ILE A 265 1.25 23.98 10.70
N ASP A 266 0.77 25.18 11.03
CA ASP A 266 1.42 26.01 12.05
C ASP A 266 1.19 25.43 13.45
N LEU A 267 2.28 25.06 14.12
CA LEU A 267 2.28 24.55 15.50
C LEU A 267 1.77 25.59 16.51
N ASN A 268 1.64 26.86 16.17
CA ASN A 268 1.06 27.89 17.03
C ASN A 268 -0.44 28.12 16.76
N ASN A 269 -1.00 27.54 15.70
CA ASN A 269 -2.42 27.66 15.41
C ASN A 269 -3.26 26.84 16.40
N GLU A 270 -4.30 27.45 16.97
CA GLU A 270 -5.28 26.79 17.86
C GLU A 270 -6.04 25.65 17.16
N ASP A 271 -6.13 25.68 15.83
CA ASP A 271 -6.78 24.66 15.00
C ASP A 271 -5.83 23.62 14.42
N ARG A 272 -4.55 23.58 14.82
CA ARG A 272 -3.55 22.65 14.26
C ARG A 272 -3.96 21.18 14.27
N TYR A 273 -4.71 20.72 15.27
CA TYR A 273 -5.21 19.34 15.32
C TYR A 273 -6.43 19.12 14.41
N VAL A 274 -7.22 20.16 14.15
CA VAL A 274 -8.29 20.14 13.13
C VAL A 274 -7.68 20.05 11.75
N GLU A 275 -6.62 20.83 11.48
CA GLU A 275 -5.84 20.75 10.24
C GLU A 275 -5.17 19.39 10.06
N LEU A 276 -4.56 18.84 11.12
CA LEU A 276 -3.98 17.50 11.10
C LEU A 276 -5.04 16.44 10.76
N TYR A 277 -6.19 16.49 11.44
CA TYR A 277 -7.31 15.59 11.16
C TYR A 277 -7.75 15.68 9.69
N SER A 278 -7.95 16.90 9.20
CA SER A 278 -8.36 17.17 7.83
C SER A 278 -7.37 16.61 6.82
N GLU A 279 -6.07 16.87 6.98
CA GLU A 279 -5.01 16.36 6.09
C GLU A 279 -4.96 14.83 6.09
N VAL A 280 -4.97 14.20 7.27
CA VAL A 280 -4.97 12.73 7.41
C VAL A 280 -6.21 12.12 6.73
N ALA A 281 -7.38 12.73 6.92
CA ALA A 281 -8.62 12.28 6.32
C ALA A 281 -8.54 12.32 4.79
N HIS A 282 -8.29 13.50 4.20
CA HIS A 282 -8.30 13.66 2.75
C HIS A 282 -7.25 12.78 2.05
N ARG A 283 -6.05 12.59 2.63
CA ARG A 283 -5.04 11.69 2.07
C ARG A 283 -5.52 10.23 2.04
N ASN A 284 -6.16 9.76 3.11
CA ASN A 284 -6.70 8.41 3.16
C ASN A 284 -7.89 8.21 2.20
N LEU A 285 -8.74 9.23 2.01
CA LEU A 285 -9.83 9.18 1.02
C LEU A 285 -9.30 9.13 -0.42
N ASP A 286 -8.25 9.89 -0.73
CA ASP A 286 -7.58 9.86 -2.04
C ASP A 286 -6.93 8.51 -2.34
N MET A 287 -6.29 7.92 -1.33
CA MET A 287 -5.72 6.58 -1.41
C MET A 287 -6.81 5.53 -1.70
N VAL A 288 -7.91 5.55 -0.95
CA VAL A 288 -9.01 4.60 -1.14
C VAL A 288 -9.72 4.81 -2.48
N ALA A 289 -9.92 6.06 -2.92
CA ALA A 289 -10.47 6.34 -4.24
C ALA A 289 -9.60 5.72 -5.36
N THR A 290 -8.29 5.78 -5.20
CA THR A 290 -7.34 5.13 -6.11
C THR A 290 -7.51 3.63 -6.08
N TRP A 291 -7.55 2.99 -4.90
CA TRP A 291 -7.80 1.54 -4.78
C TRP A 291 -9.06 1.10 -5.52
N GLN A 292 -10.14 1.90 -5.46
CA GLN A 292 -11.37 1.62 -6.21
C GLN A 292 -11.14 1.63 -7.73
N GLY A 293 -10.33 2.56 -8.25
CA GLY A 293 -10.04 2.68 -9.69
C GLY A 293 -9.18 1.56 -10.29
N ILE A 294 -8.29 0.97 -9.49
CA ILE A 294 -7.39 -0.11 -9.94
C ILE A 294 -7.83 -1.50 -9.45
N GLY A 295 -8.94 -1.58 -8.72
CA GLY A 295 -9.48 -2.85 -8.24
C GLY A 295 -8.63 -3.48 -7.13
N PHE A 296 -7.96 -2.68 -6.30
CA PHE A 296 -7.19 -3.16 -5.17
C PHE A 296 -8.09 -3.36 -3.94
N VAL A 297 -7.96 -4.51 -3.29
CA VAL A 297 -8.59 -4.83 -2.00
C VAL A 297 -7.51 -5.12 -0.98
N HIS A 298 -7.44 -4.33 0.07
CA HIS A 298 -6.43 -4.49 1.13
C HIS A 298 -6.66 -5.75 1.98
N GLY A 299 -7.92 -6.11 2.23
CA GLY A 299 -8.32 -7.31 2.96
C GLY A 299 -8.24 -7.24 4.50
N VAL A 300 -7.58 -6.22 5.09
CA VAL A 300 -7.47 -6.03 6.55
C VAL A 300 -7.40 -4.55 6.90
N LEU A 301 -8.50 -3.82 6.72
CA LEU A 301 -8.57 -2.38 7.02
C LEU A 301 -8.93 -2.11 8.49
N ASN A 302 -8.18 -2.74 9.39
CA ASN A 302 -8.19 -2.39 10.81
C ASN A 302 -7.57 -1.00 11.01
N THR A 303 -7.89 -0.31 12.12
CA THR A 303 -7.36 1.04 12.39
C THR A 303 -5.83 1.04 12.61
N ASP A 304 -5.25 -0.07 13.06
CA ASP A 304 -3.81 -0.28 13.16
C ASP A 304 -3.11 -0.45 11.80
N ASN A 305 -3.86 -0.54 10.70
CA ASN A 305 -3.31 -0.60 9.34
C ASN A 305 -3.63 0.66 8.52
N ILE A 306 -4.13 1.73 9.16
CA ILE A 306 -4.39 3.01 8.48
C ILE A 306 -3.29 4.00 8.83
N SER A 307 -2.42 4.29 7.85
CA SER A 307 -1.36 5.27 8.00
C SER A 307 -1.92 6.69 8.12
N LEU A 308 -1.36 7.47 9.05
CA LEU A 308 -1.69 8.89 9.15
C LEU A 308 -1.20 9.68 7.94
N LEU A 309 -0.17 9.20 7.24
CA LEU A 309 0.34 9.84 6.04
C LEU A 309 -0.48 9.49 4.78
N GLY A 310 -1.52 8.66 4.91
CA GLY A 310 -2.34 8.18 3.79
C GLY A 310 -1.59 7.23 2.86
N LEU A 311 -0.71 6.39 3.43
CA LEU A 311 0.03 5.35 2.72
C LEU A 311 -0.66 4.00 2.86
N THR A 312 -0.65 3.21 1.78
CA THR A 312 -0.97 1.78 1.84
C THR A 312 0.14 1.08 2.61
N ILE A 313 -0.21 0.37 3.69
CA ILE A 313 0.75 -0.32 4.57
C ILE A 313 0.28 -1.75 4.84
N ASP A 314 1.17 -2.59 5.37
CA ASP A 314 0.88 -3.95 5.83
C ASP A 314 0.13 -4.85 4.82
N TYR A 315 0.84 -5.16 3.75
CA TYR A 315 0.44 -6.10 2.70
C TYR A 315 0.36 -7.54 3.23
N GLY A 316 -0.80 -7.90 3.79
CA GLY A 316 -1.13 -9.27 4.18
C GLY A 316 -1.97 -9.97 3.11
N PRO A 317 -3.26 -10.25 3.37
CA PRO A 317 -4.13 -10.91 2.43
C PRO A 317 -4.84 -9.93 1.48
N TYR A 318 -4.06 -9.14 0.74
CA TYR A 318 -4.62 -8.25 -0.28
C TYR A 318 -4.98 -9.00 -1.57
N GLY A 319 -5.65 -8.33 -2.50
CA GLY A 319 -5.85 -8.84 -3.84
C GLY A 319 -6.20 -7.75 -4.84
N PHE A 320 -5.76 -7.93 -6.07
CA PHE A 320 -6.29 -7.19 -7.21
C PHE A 320 -7.41 -8.00 -7.83
N ILE A 321 -8.52 -7.33 -8.16
CA ILE A 321 -9.68 -7.99 -8.77
C ILE A 321 -9.28 -8.52 -10.14
N ASP A 322 -9.40 -9.83 -10.30
CA ASP A 322 -9.40 -10.49 -11.61
C ASP A 322 -10.78 -10.26 -12.27
N HIS A 323 -11.70 -11.22 -12.08
CA HIS A 323 -13.09 -11.06 -12.51
C HIS A 323 -13.83 -10.09 -11.61
N TYR A 324 -14.51 -9.10 -12.21
CA TYR A 324 -15.20 -8.09 -11.43
C TYR A 324 -16.35 -8.69 -10.63
N TYR A 325 -16.22 -8.57 -9.31
CA TYR A 325 -17.25 -8.89 -8.33
C TYR A 325 -17.19 -7.83 -7.25
N LYS A 326 -18.27 -7.05 -7.09
CA LYS A 326 -18.28 -5.91 -6.17
C LYS A 326 -18.01 -6.28 -4.71
N GLN A 327 -18.33 -7.52 -4.32
CA GLN A 327 -18.12 -8.06 -2.98
C GLN A 327 -16.86 -8.96 -2.91
N TYR A 328 -15.88 -8.74 -3.80
CA TYR A 328 -14.63 -9.52 -3.77
C TYR A 328 -13.90 -9.36 -2.42
N VAL A 329 -13.53 -10.50 -1.83
CA VAL A 329 -12.81 -10.61 -0.56
C VAL A 329 -11.59 -11.51 -0.77
N PRO A 330 -10.36 -10.96 -0.78
CA PRO A 330 -9.14 -11.76 -0.90
C PRO A 330 -8.76 -12.46 0.40
N ASN A 331 -9.21 -11.94 1.55
CA ASN A 331 -8.87 -12.46 2.86
C ASN A 331 -9.72 -13.69 3.21
N SER A 332 -9.05 -14.83 3.43
CA SER A 332 -9.70 -16.09 3.82
C SER A 332 -10.32 -16.04 5.22
N SER A 333 -9.93 -15.08 6.05
CA SER A 333 -10.45 -14.91 7.42
C SER A 333 -11.56 -13.85 7.52
N ASP A 334 -11.93 -13.20 6.41
CA ASP A 334 -13.01 -12.22 6.38
C ASP A 334 -14.31 -12.84 5.82
N ASP A 335 -14.87 -13.80 6.55
CA ASP A 335 -16.06 -14.55 6.13
C ASP A 335 -17.30 -13.67 5.96
N MET A 336 -17.36 -12.57 6.72
CA MET A 336 -18.46 -11.60 6.68
C MET A 336 -18.27 -10.53 5.58
N GLY A 337 -17.12 -10.53 4.89
CA GLY A 337 -16.80 -9.54 3.86
C GLY A 337 -16.77 -8.11 4.38
N ARG A 338 -16.33 -7.88 5.63
CA ARG A 338 -16.22 -6.55 6.23
C ARG A 338 -15.33 -5.65 5.38
N TYR A 339 -14.26 -6.22 4.82
CA TYR A 339 -13.25 -5.53 4.03
C TYR A 339 -13.34 -5.85 2.53
N ALA A 340 -14.52 -6.29 2.06
CA ALA A 340 -14.79 -6.48 0.64
C ALA A 340 -14.55 -5.20 -0.18
N PHE A 341 -14.29 -5.36 -1.48
CA PHE A 341 -13.97 -4.24 -2.39
C PHE A 341 -14.91 -3.04 -2.26
N ASN A 342 -16.23 -3.27 -2.34
CA ASN A 342 -17.26 -2.24 -2.24
C ASN A 342 -17.42 -1.64 -0.82
N ARG A 343 -16.87 -2.28 0.22
CA ARG A 343 -16.96 -1.84 1.61
C ARG A 343 -15.80 -0.93 2.01
N GLN A 344 -14.66 -0.97 1.31
CA GLN A 344 -13.48 -0.16 1.66
C GLN A 344 -13.77 1.36 1.80
N PRO A 345 -14.61 1.99 0.95
CA PRO A 345 -14.99 3.41 1.13
C PRO A 345 -15.72 3.70 2.45
N GLU A 346 -16.63 2.82 2.87
CA GLU A 346 -17.36 2.98 4.13
C GLU A 346 -16.46 2.70 5.34
N ILE A 347 -15.59 1.68 5.23
CA ILE A 347 -14.67 1.31 6.29
C ILE A 347 -13.63 2.40 6.56
N ILE A 348 -13.14 3.09 5.52
CA ILE A 348 -12.19 4.19 5.76
C ILE A 348 -12.85 5.37 6.47
N LEU A 349 -14.10 5.70 6.15
CA LEU A 349 -14.86 6.72 6.88
C LEU A 349 -15.05 6.32 8.35
N TRP A 350 -15.38 5.05 8.62
CA TRP A 350 -15.48 4.52 9.98
C TRP A 350 -14.13 4.60 10.73
N ASN A 351 -13.02 4.28 10.07
CA ASN A 351 -11.69 4.42 10.66
C ASN A 351 -11.35 5.89 10.98
N LEU A 352 -11.73 6.83 10.10
CA LEU A 352 -11.53 8.27 10.32
C LEU A 352 -12.41 8.82 11.44
N GLU A 353 -13.60 8.25 11.66
CA GLU A 353 -14.41 8.53 12.85
C GLU A 353 -13.67 8.07 14.12
N LYS A 354 -13.07 6.88 14.11
CA LYS A 354 -12.23 6.41 15.23
C LYS A 354 -11.02 7.29 15.49
N PHE A 355 -10.40 7.82 14.44
CA PHE A 355 -9.31 8.77 14.61
C PHE A 355 -9.77 10.09 15.27
N ALA A 356 -10.92 10.63 14.89
CA ALA A 356 -11.50 11.80 15.55
C ALA A 356 -11.69 11.54 17.07
N VAL A 357 -12.26 10.38 17.43
CA VAL A 357 -12.44 9.97 18.84
C VAL A 357 -11.09 9.81 19.55
N ALA A 358 -10.08 9.24 18.88
CA ALA A 358 -8.76 9.04 19.46
C ALA A 358 -8.04 10.36 19.79
N LEU A 359 -8.34 11.44 19.06
CA LEU A 359 -7.81 12.77 19.31
C LEU A 359 -8.53 13.52 20.44
N GLU A 360 -9.78 13.18 20.79
CA GLU A 360 -10.59 13.89 21.79
C GLU A 360 -9.86 14.31 23.08
N PRO A 361 -8.98 13.48 23.68
CA PRO A 361 -8.29 13.85 24.92
C PRO A 361 -7.38 15.08 24.82
N ILE A 362 -7.03 15.52 23.60
CA ILE A 362 -6.17 16.68 23.35
C ILE A 362 -6.89 17.85 22.65
N LEU A 363 -8.19 17.71 22.39
CA LEU A 363 -8.99 18.70 21.67
C LEU A 363 -9.77 19.62 22.62
N THR A 364 -9.82 20.91 22.28
CA THR A 364 -10.83 21.83 22.85
C THR A 364 -12.22 21.52 22.31
N ASP A 365 -13.28 22.00 22.97
CA ASP A 365 -14.64 21.80 22.47
C ASP A 365 -14.86 22.47 21.10
N SER A 366 -14.21 23.61 20.84
CA SER A 366 -14.21 24.23 19.51
C SER A 366 -13.58 23.32 18.45
N ASN A 367 -12.42 22.70 18.74
CA ASN A 367 -11.80 21.78 17.79
C ASN A 367 -12.69 20.55 17.51
N LYS A 368 -13.38 20.02 18.53
CA LYS A 368 -14.30 18.88 18.37
C LYS A 368 -15.44 19.22 17.40
N GLU A 369 -16.06 20.39 17.53
CA GLU A 369 -17.12 20.82 16.61
C GLU A 369 -16.59 21.03 15.20
N LYS A 370 -15.43 21.67 15.03
CA LYS A 370 -14.80 21.83 13.71
C LYS A 370 -14.46 20.50 13.04
N ILE A 371 -13.96 19.51 13.80
CA ILE A 371 -13.71 18.16 13.27
C ILE A 371 -15.00 17.47 12.85
N LYS A 372 -16.10 17.61 13.62
CA LYS A 372 -17.41 17.10 13.20
C LYS A 372 -17.87 17.74 11.90
N ASP A 373 -17.65 19.04 11.72
CA ASP A 373 -18.00 19.74 10.49
C ASP A 373 -17.16 19.28 9.30
N VAL A 374 -15.84 19.06 9.48
CA VAL A 374 -14.99 18.43 8.45
C VAL A 374 -15.52 17.04 8.11
N PHE A 375 -15.81 16.20 9.10
CA PHE A 375 -16.28 14.83 8.91
C PHE A 375 -17.55 14.75 8.05
N LYS A 376 -18.51 15.67 8.26
CA LYS A 376 -19.77 15.74 7.47
C LYS A 376 -19.52 15.91 5.96
N THR A 377 -18.37 16.44 5.55
CA THR A 377 -18.03 16.66 4.13
C THR A 377 -17.33 15.47 3.47
N LEU A 378 -16.75 14.55 4.25
CA LEU A 378 -15.83 13.53 3.77
C LEU A 378 -16.48 12.49 2.84
N ASP A 379 -17.74 12.12 3.09
CA ASP A 379 -18.47 11.18 2.23
C ASP A 379 -18.70 11.74 0.82
N GLY A 380 -19.09 13.02 0.73
CA GLY A 380 -19.24 13.74 -0.54
C GLY A 380 -17.91 13.83 -1.28
N TYR A 381 -16.84 14.22 -0.56
CA TYR A 381 -15.49 14.27 -1.12
C TYR A 381 -15.07 12.92 -1.70
N LEU A 382 -15.20 11.83 -0.93
CA LEU A 382 -14.81 10.50 -1.35
C LEU A 382 -15.57 10.03 -2.60
N LYS A 383 -16.89 10.26 -2.65
CA LYS A 383 -17.72 9.93 -3.81
C LYS A 383 -17.26 10.66 -5.06
N ASP A 384 -16.94 11.95 -4.95
CA ASP A 384 -16.41 12.74 -6.06
C ASP A 384 -15.04 12.24 -6.52
N ARG A 385 -14.15 11.89 -5.59
CA ARG A 385 -12.83 11.34 -5.92
C ARG A 385 -12.93 9.99 -6.63
N ILE A 386 -13.81 9.10 -6.18
CA ILE A 386 -14.08 7.81 -6.83
C ILE A 386 -14.65 8.05 -8.23
N LEU A 387 -15.62 8.96 -8.38
CA LEU A 387 -16.20 9.29 -9.68
C LEU A 387 -15.13 9.79 -10.66
N LYS A 388 -14.32 10.78 -10.26
CA LYS A 388 -13.20 11.30 -11.06
C LYS A 388 -12.23 10.20 -11.49
N THR A 389 -11.93 9.28 -10.57
CA THR A 389 -11.06 8.12 -10.85
C THR A 389 -11.64 7.27 -11.98
N TYR A 390 -12.92 6.93 -11.94
CA TYR A 390 -13.57 6.15 -13.01
C TYR A 390 -13.74 6.93 -14.32
N LEU A 391 -14.02 8.24 -14.26
CA LEU A 391 -14.13 9.08 -15.45
C LEU A 391 -12.81 9.15 -16.21
N ALA A 392 -11.68 9.32 -15.50
CA ALA A 392 -10.36 9.26 -16.11
C ALA A 392 -10.12 7.93 -16.85
N LYS A 393 -10.56 6.80 -16.27
CA LYS A 393 -10.47 5.48 -16.90
C LYS A 393 -11.31 5.34 -18.16
N PHE A 394 -12.35 6.17 -18.31
CA PHE A 394 -13.15 6.30 -19.52
C PHE A 394 -12.65 7.38 -20.49
N GLY A 395 -11.57 8.08 -20.17
CA GLY A 395 -11.04 9.18 -20.99
C GLY A 395 -11.87 10.46 -20.89
N LEU A 396 -12.65 10.62 -19.82
CA LEU A 396 -13.48 11.79 -19.51
C LEU A 396 -12.77 12.63 -18.43
N GLU A 397 -12.71 13.95 -18.60
CA GLU A 397 -12.07 14.85 -17.62
C GLU A 397 -13.07 15.66 -16.81
N THR A 398 -14.18 16.06 -17.44
CA THR A 398 -15.21 16.86 -16.77
C THR A 398 -16.22 15.98 -16.05
N ILE A 399 -16.78 16.46 -14.93
CA ILE A 399 -17.95 15.81 -14.30
C ILE A 399 -19.20 16.43 -14.91
N GLN A 400 -20.12 15.57 -15.35
CA GLN A 400 -21.42 15.97 -15.87
C GLN A 400 -22.56 15.15 -15.24
N GLU A 401 -23.77 15.66 -15.38
CA GLU A 401 -24.98 14.93 -15.00
C GLU A 401 -25.06 13.59 -15.74
N GLY A 402 -25.37 12.52 -15.00
CA GLY A 402 -25.46 11.16 -15.54
C GLY A 402 -24.16 10.34 -15.43
N ASP A 403 -23.02 10.95 -15.12
CA ASP A 403 -21.72 10.26 -15.05
C ASP A 403 -21.68 9.18 -13.96
N VAL A 404 -22.34 9.40 -12.82
CA VAL A 404 -22.50 8.37 -11.77
C VAL A 404 -23.22 7.14 -12.31
N SER A 405 -24.28 7.32 -13.10
CA SER A 405 -25.03 6.21 -13.71
C SER A 405 -24.20 5.50 -14.76
N LEU A 406 -23.46 6.24 -15.60
CA LEU A 406 -22.56 5.68 -16.61
C LEU A 406 -21.53 4.72 -15.99
N VAL A 407 -20.91 5.11 -14.86
CA VAL A 407 -19.96 4.27 -14.12
C VAL A 407 -20.66 3.05 -13.52
N LYS A 408 -21.77 3.25 -12.81
CA LYS A 408 -22.52 2.17 -12.15
C LYS A 408 -22.99 1.11 -13.14
N GLU A 409 -23.54 1.53 -14.27
CA GLU A 409 -23.99 0.64 -15.35
C GLU A 409 -22.82 -0.17 -15.92
N PHE A 410 -21.67 0.45 -16.21
CA PHE A 410 -20.49 -0.28 -16.71
C PHE A 410 -20.02 -1.37 -15.74
N LEU A 411 -19.90 -1.02 -14.45
CA LEU A 411 -19.52 -1.98 -13.41
C LEU A 411 -20.55 -3.12 -13.30
N GLN A 412 -21.84 -2.81 -13.44
CA GLN A 412 -22.91 -3.81 -13.44
C GLN A 412 -22.79 -4.78 -14.63
N LEU A 413 -22.52 -4.28 -15.85
CA LEU A 413 -22.29 -5.12 -17.02
C LEU A 413 -21.06 -6.04 -16.83
N MET A 414 -19.97 -5.52 -16.24
CA MET A 414 -18.81 -6.35 -15.90
C MET A 414 -19.16 -7.44 -14.90
N GLN A 415 -20.00 -7.15 -13.90
CA GLN A 415 -20.40 -8.13 -12.90
C GLN A 415 -21.28 -9.23 -13.50
N GLU A 416 -22.29 -8.86 -14.31
CA GLU A 416 -23.19 -9.81 -14.99
C GLU A 416 -22.44 -10.82 -15.85
N THR A 417 -21.36 -10.38 -16.47
CA THR A 417 -20.57 -11.19 -17.39
C THR A 417 -19.33 -11.79 -16.74
N SER A 418 -18.98 -11.40 -15.50
CA SER A 418 -17.69 -11.70 -14.86
C SER A 418 -16.50 -11.30 -15.75
N ALA A 419 -16.59 -10.16 -16.42
CA ALA A 419 -15.49 -9.58 -17.19
C ALA A 419 -14.31 -9.21 -16.27
N ASP A 420 -13.10 -9.22 -16.80
CA ASP A 420 -11.91 -8.90 -16.01
C ASP A 420 -11.83 -7.40 -15.75
N PHE A 421 -11.57 -6.99 -14.51
CA PHE A 421 -11.60 -5.57 -14.14
C PHE A 421 -10.53 -4.78 -14.90
N THR A 422 -9.26 -5.16 -14.77
CA THR A 422 -8.11 -4.46 -15.37
C THR A 422 -8.17 -4.48 -16.89
N CYS A 423 -8.33 -5.67 -17.49
CA CYS A 423 -8.28 -5.85 -18.92
C CYS A 423 -9.48 -5.25 -19.63
N THR A 424 -10.67 -5.17 -19.02
CA THR A 424 -11.82 -4.50 -19.65
C THR A 424 -11.52 -3.00 -19.85
N PHE A 425 -11.04 -2.31 -18.82
CA PHE A 425 -10.68 -0.89 -18.96
C PHE A 425 -9.52 -0.67 -19.92
N ARG A 426 -8.48 -1.51 -19.86
CA ARG A 426 -7.34 -1.43 -20.78
C ARG A 426 -7.76 -1.63 -22.23
N GLN A 427 -8.54 -2.67 -22.51
CA GLN A 427 -9.00 -2.97 -23.86
C GLN A 427 -9.99 -1.91 -24.37
N LEU A 428 -10.80 -1.29 -23.49
CA LEU A 428 -11.65 -0.15 -23.83
C LEU A 428 -10.84 1.05 -24.32
N ALA A 429 -9.64 1.27 -23.79
CA ALA A 429 -8.72 2.31 -24.23
C ALA A 429 -8.14 2.03 -25.63
N GLU A 430 -7.93 0.75 -25.96
CA GLU A 430 -7.30 0.31 -27.19
C GLU A 430 -8.25 0.24 -28.40
N VAL A 431 -9.56 0.35 -28.17
CA VAL A 431 -10.58 0.30 -29.21
C VAL A 431 -11.16 1.70 -29.46
N ASN A 432 -11.25 2.08 -30.74
CA ASN A 432 -11.85 3.34 -31.17
C ASN A 432 -13.35 3.37 -30.83
N LYS A 433 -13.84 4.56 -30.45
CA LYS A 433 -15.22 4.69 -29.95
C LYS A 433 -16.26 4.25 -30.98
N GLU A 434 -16.05 4.47 -32.27
CA GLU A 434 -16.97 4.17 -33.38
C GLU A 434 -17.18 2.67 -33.62
N VAL A 435 -16.22 1.83 -33.20
CA VAL A 435 -16.24 0.39 -33.46
C VAL A 435 -16.53 -0.46 -32.22
N LEU A 436 -16.88 0.15 -31.09
CA LEU A 436 -17.29 -0.54 -29.85
C LEU A 436 -18.54 -1.44 -29.97
N LEU A 437 -19.26 -1.42 -31.10
CA LEU A 437 -20.36 -2.34 -31.40
C LEU A 437 -20.00 -3.38 -32.47
N ASN A 438 -18.78 -3.32 -33.04
CA ASN A 438 -18.32 -4.25 -34.06
C ASN A 438 -17.84 -5.55 -33.39
N LYS A 439 -18.59 -6.64 -33.60
CA LYS A 439 -18.33 -7.96 -32.99
C LYS A 439 -16.97 -8.54 -33.37
N ASP A 440 -16.49 -8.34 -34.59
CA ASP A 440 -15.21 -8.89 -35.05
C ASP A 440 -14.02 -8.19 -34.37
N ILE A 441 -14.14 -6.88 -34.13
CA ILE A 441 -13.11 -6.11 -33.42
C ILE A 441 -13.12 -6.47 -31.94
N LEU A 442 -14.30 -6.53 -31.31
CA LEU A 442 -14.42 -6.94 -29.91
C LEU A 442 -13.93 -8.37 -29.68
N GLY A 443 -14.18 -9.29 -30.63
CA GLY A 443 -13.73 -10.68 -30.55
C GLY A 443 -12.21 -10.85 -30.38
N LYS A 444 -11.40 -9.85 -30.78
CA LYS A 444 -9.94 -9.82 -30.59
C LYS A 444 -9.51 -9.31 -29.21
N LYS A 445 -10.45 -8.81 -28.40
CA LYS A 445 -10.24 -8.23 -27.08
C LYS A 445 -11.04 -9.04 -26.06
N TRP A 446 -10.42 -10.09 -25.53
CA TRP A 446 -11.12 -11.16 -24.79
C TRP A 446 -12.02 -10.68 -23.65
N SER A 447 -11.64 -9.62 -22.93
CA SER A 447 -12.44 -9.09 -21.81
C SER A 447 -13.56 -8.19 -22.32
N LEU A 448 -13.31 -7.39 -23.35
CA LEU A 448 -14.37 -6.63 -24.02
C LEU A 448 -15.40 -7.52 -24.73
N ALA A 449 -14.96 -8.61 -25.36
CA ALA A 449 -15.85 -9.62 -25.92
C ALA A 449 -16.74 -10.28 -24.85
N LYS A 450 -16.24 -10.35 -23.60
CA LYS A 450 -16.97 -10.91 -22.47
C LYS A 450 -18.02 -9.93 -21.94
N ILE A 451 -17.65 -8.67 -21.66
CA ILE A 451 -18.61 -7.65 -21.21
C ILE A 451 -19.69 -7.36 -22.27
N SER A 452 -19.36 -7.43 -23.56
CA SER A 452 -20.31 -7.14 -24.64
C SER A 452 -21.45 -8.15 -24.77
N LYS A 453 -21.40 -9.27 -24.03
CA LYS A 453 -22.51 -10.23 -23.94
C LYS A 453 -23.60 -9.80 -22.98
N ALA A 454 -23.36 -8.77 -22.16
CA ALA A 454 -24.36 -8.21 -21.27
C ALA A 454 -25.50 -7.55 -22.08
N GLY A 455 -26.75 -7.73 -21.64
CA GLY A 455 -27.92 -7.21 -22.35
C GLY A 455 -27.92 -5.68 -22.49
N GLY A 456 -27.30 -4.96 -21.54
CA GLY A 456 -27.20 -3.51 -21.56
C GLY A 456 -26.02 -2.92 -22.35
N TRP A 457 -25.16 -3.75 -22.97
CA TRP A 457 -23.92 -3.27 -23.62
C TRP A 457 -24.16 -2.21 -24.70
N GLN A 458 -25.10 -2.47 -25.62
CA GLN A 458 -25.36 -1.54 -26.72
C GLN A 458 -25.79 -0.16 -26.21
N LYS A 459 -26.77 -0.13 -25.30
CA LYS A 459 -27.27 1.09 -24.67
C LYS A 459 -26.13 1.84 -23.97
N TRP A 460 -25.31 1.13 -23.20
CA TRP A 460 -24.20 1.76 -22.49
C TRP A 460 -23.18 2.38 -23.45
N VAL A 461 -22.83 1.70 -24.54
CA VAL A 461 -21.91 2.23 -25.56
C VAL A 461 -22.47 3.49 -26.22
N GLU A 462 -23.77 3.52 -26.53
CA GLU A 462 -24.44 4.69 -27.11
C GLU A 462 -24.39 5.88 -26.13
N THR A 463 -24.69 5.65 -24.84
CA THR A 463 -24.58 6.68 -23.79
C THR A 463 -23.14 7.17 -23.62
N TYR A 464 -22.16 6.26 -23.60
CA TYR A 464 -20.74 6.60 -23.47
C TYR A 464 -20.24 7.43 -24.66
N ARG A 465 -20.61 7.07 -25.89
CA ARG A 465 -20.28 7.84 -27.09
C ARG A 465 -20.88 9.24 -27.05
N ALA A 466 -22.16 9.36 -26.68
CA ALA A 466 -22.81 10.66 -26.53
C ALA A 466 -22.12 11.52 -25.46
N ARG A 467 -21.66 10.89 -24.36
CA ARG A 467 -20.90 11.56 -23.32
C ARG A 467 -19.52 12.02 -23.80
N LEU A 468 -18.81 11.22 -24.58
CA LEU A 468 -17.51 11.57 -25.19
C LEU A 468 -17.61 12.75 -26.16
N LEU A 469 -18.72 12.88 -26.92
CA LEU A 469 -18.91 14.02 -27.83
C LEU A 469 -18.87 15.37 -27.09
N LYS A 470 -19.24 15.39 -25.80
CA LYS A 470 -19.20 16.59 -24.96
C LYS A 470 -17.79 16.95 -24.44
N GLU A 471 -16.82 16.03 -24.52
CA GLU A 471 -15.40 16.32 -24.21
C GLU A 471 -14.67 16.91 -25.43
N ASN A 472 -15.24 16.80 -26.63
CA ASN A 472 -14.63 17.22 -27.90
C ASN A 472 -13.23 16.59 -28.17
N VAL A 473 -13.03 15.33 -27.77
CA VAL A 473 -11.75 14.61 -27.93
C VAL A 473 -11.77 13.60 -29.08
N GLY A 474 -10.64 13.54 -29.80
CA GLY A 474 -10.38 12.53 -30.84
C GLY A 474 -10.05 11.15 -30.26
N ASN A 475 -9.99 10.11 -31.10
CA ASN A 475 -9.65 8.75 -30.66
C ASN A 475 -8.24 8.63 -30.09
N GLU A 476 -7.23 9.23 -30.73
CA GLU A 476 -5.84 9.15 -30.25
C GLU A 476 -5.64 9.86 -28.91
N GLU A 477 -6.28 11.00 -28.73
CA GLU A 477 -6.23 11.73 -27.45
C GLU A 477 -6.93 10.94 -26.34
N ARG A 478 -8.15 10.46 -26.58
CA ARG A 478 -8.88 9.57 -25.65
C ARG A 478 -8.03 8.36 -25.28
N ARG A 479 -7.46 7.68 -26.28
CA ARG A 479 -6.61 6.51 -26.10
C ARG A 479 -5.40 6.86 -25.24
N THR A 480 -4.70 7.95 -25.53
CA THR A 480 -3.53 8.40 -24.76
C THR A 480 -3.89 8.67 -23.30
N ARG A 481 -5.01 9.38 -23.04
CA ARG A 481 -5.50 9.65 -21.67
C ARG A 481 -5.79 8.34 -20.93
N MET A 482 -6.51 7.43 -21.56
CA MET A 482 -6.92 6.16 -20.94
C MET A 482 -5.74 5.21 -20.72
N LEU A 483 -4.78 5.11 -21.64
CA LEU A 483 -3.62 4.21 -21.49
C LEU A 483 -2.69 4.64 -20.35
N LYS A 484 -2.69 5.92 -19.98
CA LYS A 484 -1.93 6.45 -18.83
C LYS A 484 -2.50 6.03 -17.46
N VAL A 485 -3.79 5.70 -17.39
CA VAL A 485 -4.49 5.41 -16.11
C VAL A 485 -5.08 4.00 -16.04
N ASN A 486 -5.11 3.27 -17.16
CA ASN A 486 -5.56 1.88 -17.22
C ASN A 486 -4.33 0.96 -17.41
N PRO A 487 -3.87 0.30 -16.33
CA PRO A 487 -2.69 -0.55 -16.40
C PRO A 487 -2.97 -1.77 -17.28
N LEU A 488 -1.90 -2.31 -17.86
CA LEU A 488 -1.91 -3.60 -18.54
C LEU A 488 -1.60 -4.72 -17.56
N TYR A 489 -0.72 -4.48 -16.59
CA TYR A 489 -0.30 -5.45 -15.59
C TYR A 489 -0.63 -4.97 -14.17
N VAL A 490 -1.17 -5.88 -13.36
CA VAL A 490 -1.35 -5.73 -11.91
C VAL A 490 -0.83 -6.99 -11.22
N PRO A 491 -0.40 -6.95 -9.95
CA PRO A 491 0.16 -8.11 -9.25
C PRO A 491 -0.96 -9.07 -8.82
N ARG A 492 -1.52 -9.77 -9.81
CA ARG A 492 -2.57 -10.78 -9.63
C ARG A 492 -2.07 -11.89 -8.72
N ASN A 493 -2.94 -12.42 -7.87
CA ASN A 493 -2.55 -13.41 -6.85
C ASN A 493 -1.96 -14.69 -7.46
N TRP A 494 -2.42 -15.11 -8.63
CA TRP A 494 -1.89 -16.28 -9.33
C TRP A 494 -0.47 -16.04 -9.87
N ILE A 495 -0.18 -14.86 -10.43
CA ILE A 495 1.16 -14.45 -10.90
C ILE A 495 2.14 -14.49 -9.73
N LEU A 496 1.75 -13.94 -8.58
CA LEU A 496 2.55 -13.97 -7.36
C LEU A 496 2.76 -15.41 -6.86
N GLN A 497 1.73 -16.25 -6.91
CA GLN A 497 1.81 -17.63 -6.45
C GLN A 497 2.76 -18.48 -7.32
N GLU A 498 2.84 -18.22 -8.63
CA GLU A 498 3.85 -18.83 -9.51
C GLU A 498 5.27 -18.42 -9.11
N ALA A 499 5.52 -17.12 -8.92
CA ALA A 499 6.82 -16.63 -8.50
C ALA A 499 7.25 -17.15 -7.12
N ILE A 500 6.30 -17.28 -6.19
CA ILE A 500 6.54 -17.87 -4.87
C ILE A 500 6.92 -19.35 -4.98
N ALA A 501 6.23 -20.12 -5.84
CA ALA A 501 6.49 -21.55 -6.00
C ALA A 501 7.91 -21.83 -6.54
N ASP A 502 8.43 -20.95 -7.39
CA ASP A 502 9.80 -21.04 -7.89
C ASP A 502 10.81 -20.57 -6.82
N ALA A 503 10.50 -19.49 -6.11
CA ALA A 503 11.35 -18.97 -5.04
C ALA A 503 11.51 -19.95 -3.85
N GLU A 504 10.49 -20.77 -3.55
CA GLU A 504 10.59 -21.86 -2.57
C GLU A 504 11.70 -22.88 -2.94
N LYS A 505 12.08 -22.96 -4.22
CA LYS A 505 13.15 -23.81 -4.76
C LYS A 505 14.46 -23.04 -5.01
N ASN A 506 14.61 -21.84 -4.44
CA ASN A 506 15.72 -20.92 -4.68
C ASN A 506 15.85 -20.41 -6.14
N ASP A 507 14.78 -20.49 -6.94
CA ASP A 507 14.70 -19.77 -8.21
C ASP A 507 13.98 -18.43 -8.02
N PHE A 508 14.76 -17.35 -7.97
CA PHE A 508 14.26 -16.00 -7.75
C PHE A 508 14.03 -15.22 -9.06
N TYR A 509 14.22 -15.84 -10.24
CA TYR A 509 14.12 -15.14 -11.52
C TYR A 509 12.76 -14.48 -11.70
N LYS A 510 11.66 -15.21 -11.48
CA LYS A 510 10.30 -14.65 -11.64
C LYS A 510 10.04 -13.50 -10.70
N VAL A 511 10.46 -13.57 -9.43
CA VAL A 511 10.29 -12.46 -8.48
C VAL A 511 10.98 -11.19 -8.99
N ARG A 512 12.23 -11.32 -9.47
CA ARG A 512 13.00 -10.19 -10.06
C ARG A 512 12.36 -9.68 -11.35
N LEU A 513 11.83 -10.57 -12.19
CA LEU A 513 11.11 -10.21 -13.41
C LEU A 513 9.83 -9.43 -13.09
N LEU A 514 9.07 -9.83 -12.06
CA LEU A 514 7.88 -9.10 -11.64
C LEU A 514 8.18 -7.67 -11.21
N LEU A 515 9.26 -7.42 -10.47
CA LEU A 515 9.68 -6.05 -10.14
C LEU A 515 9.94 -5.24 -11.42
N LYS A 516 10.63 -5.81 -12.41
CA LYS A 516 10.88 -5.14 -13.70
C LYS A 516 9.59 -4.84 -14.48
N ILE A 517 8.65 -5.78 -14.51
CA ILE A 517 7.36 -5.60 -15.19
C ILE A 517 6.56 -4.49 -14.51
N PHE A 518 6.46 -4.52 -13.18
CA PHE A 518 5.65 -3.57 -12.43
C PHE A 518 6.27 -2.17 -12.32
N ARG A 519 7.53 -1.96 -12.71
CA ARG A 519 8.10 -0.61 -12.95
C ARG A 519 7.36 0.15 -14.05
N LYS A 520 6.78 -0.57 -15.01
CA LYS A 520 6.09 0.01 -16.17
C LYS A 520 4.75 -0.69 -16.41
N PRO A 521 3.81 -0.65 -15.46
CA PRO A 521 2.60 -1.48 -15.50
C PRO A 521 1.61 -1.07 -16.60
N TYR A 522 1.82 0.09 -17.23
CA TYR A 522 1.00 0.64 -18.32
C TYR A 522 1.58 0.35 -19.72
N GLU A 523 2.84 -0.04 -19.82
CA GLU A 523 3.54 -0.33 -21.07
C GLU A 523 3.47 -1.82 -21.40
N ILE A 524 3.59 -2.18 -22.68
CA ILE A 524 3.68 -3.58 -23.09
C ILE A 524 5.07 -4.10 -22.73
N ASN A 525 5.12 -5.28 -22.12
CA ASN A 525 6.35 -5.99 -21.83
C ASN A 525 6.34 -7.35 -22.55
N GLU A 526 7.27 -7.56 -23.49
CA GLU A 526 7.28 -8.76 -24.33
C GLU A 526 7.35 -10.07 -23.54
N GLU A 527 8.11 -10.10 -22.44
CA GLU A 527 8.24 -11.29 -21.61
C GLU A 527 6.95 -11.55 -20.80
N ALA A 528 6.33 -10.50 -20.27
CA ALA A 528 5.04 -10.59 -19.59
C ALA A 528 3.94 -11.10 -20.54
N GLU A 529 3.95 -10.67 -21.80
CA GLU A 529 3.00 -11.16 -22.83
C GLU A 529 3.23 -12.64 -23.16
N LYS A 530 4.49 -13.09 -23.30
CA LYS A 530 4.81 -14.52 -23.50
C LYS A 530 4.32 -15.39 -22.34
N LEU A 531 4.40 -14.87 -21.12
CA LEU A 531 3.92 -15.53 -19.90
C LEU A 531 2.40 -15.40 -19.70
N GLY A 532 1.71 -14.64 -20.55
CA GLY A 532 0.25 -14.47 -20.48
C GLY A 532 -0.24 -13.61 -19.31
N TYR A 533 0.58 -12.68 -18.79
CA TYR A 533 0.21 -11.86 -17.62
C TYR A 533 -0.88 -10.81 -17.89
N SER A 534 -1.20 -10.55 -19.16
CA SER A 534 -2.35 -9.75 -19.61
C SER A 534 -3.50 -10.61 -20.18
N ALA A 535 -3.34 -11.94 -20.19
CA ALA A 535 -4.33 -12.88 -20.69
C ALA A 535 -5.41 -13.19 -19.64
N GLN A 536 -6.36 -14.05 -20.01
CA GLN A 536 -7.37 -14.53 -19.09
C GLN A 536 -6.69 -15.29 -17.92
N PRO A 537 -7.08 -15.03 -16.66
CA PRO A 537 -6.59 -15.79 -15.52
C PRO A 537 -6.80 -17.30 -15.71
N PRO A 538 -5.84 -18.14 -15.30
CA PRO A 538 -5.95 -19.58 -15.48
C PRO A 538 -7.09 -20.18 -14.64
N SER A 539 -7.72 -21.26 -15.09
CA SER A 539 -8.90 -21.85 -14.42
C SER A 539 -8.67 -22.27 -12.96
N TRP A 540 -7.44 -22.61 -12.59
CA TRP A 540 -7.09 -22.96 -11.22
C TRP A 540 -6.97 -21.76 -10.28
N SER A 541 -6.85 -20.52 -10.80
CA SER A 541 -6.75 -19.33 -9.96
C SER A 541 -8.09 -18.89 -9.37
N PHE A 542 -9.19 -19.42 -9.90
CA PHE A 542 -10.55 -19.13 -9.43
C PHE A 542 -10.75 -19.70 -8.02
N GLY A 543 -10.71 -18.83 -7.02
CA GLY A 543 -10.85 -19.19 -5.61
C GLY A 543 -9.59 -19.01 -4.76
N LEU A 544 -8.48 -18.52 -5.34
CA LEU A 544 -7.31 -18.13 -4.56
C LEU A 544 -7.68 -17.05 -3.54
N LYS A 545 -7.68 -17.44 -2.26
CA LYS A 545 -7.73 -16.54 -1.11
C LYS A 545 -6.40 -16.57 -0.38
N LEU A 546 -6.05 -15.45 0.23
CA LEU A 546 -4.84 -15.27 1.03
C LEU A 546 -5.20 -15.22 2.51
N SER A 547 -4.27 -15.63 3.35
CA SER A 547 -4.39 -15.52 4.81
C SER A 547 -3.40 -14.50 5.37
N CYS A 548 -3.67 -14.01 6.58
CA CYS A 548 -2.73 -13.18 7.35
C CYS A 548 -1.53 -13.98 7.90
N SER A 549 -1.55 -15.31 7.79
CA SER A 549 -0.48 -16.19 8.26
C SER A 549 0.81 -15.83 7.55
N SER A 550 1.75 -15.26 8.28
CA SER A 550 2.98 -14.64 7.77
C SER A 550 4.12 -14.95 8.71
#